data_AF-A0A7U9WVR6-F1
#
_entry.id   AF-A0A7U9WVR6-F1
#
_cell.length_a   1.000
_cell.length_b   1.000
_cell.length_c   1.000
_cell.angle_alpha   90.00
_cell.angle_beta   90.00
_cell.angle_gamma   90.00
#
_symmetry.space_group_name_H-M   'P 1'
#
loop_
_entity.id
_entity.type
_entity.pdbx_description
1 polymer ?
#
loop_
_entity_poly.entity_id
_entity_poly.type
_entity_poly.pdbx_seq_one_letter_code
_entity_poly.pdbx_strand_id
1 'polypeptide(L)'
;MPDCWVYVQDRNVKLGRFQIYNNWSPYMIKDLEHTVWIGLEYFVNEGDNFWNMTEKEFAKIGISEMMKLGLIDDPKVVLDVHMEKVKKAYPAYFDTYDEIDTLIAYLSSIDNLYCVGRNGQHRYNNIDHSMVTSFEAVGNILSGRKDKSNVWNVNTEKEYHEEAEKNQAEVD
;
A
#
# COMPACT_ATOMS: atom_id res chain seq x y z
N MET A 1 -13.16 -18.96 0.48
CA MET A 1 -12.77 -17.99 -0.56
C MET A 1 -11.32 -18.27 -0.93
N PRO A 2 -10.99 -18.53 -2.21
CA PRO A 2 -9.63 -18.90 -2.62
C PRO A 2 -8.67 -17.71 -2.75
N ASP A 3 -9.19 -16.48 -2.78
CA ASP A 3 -8.41 -15.27 -3.01
C ASP A 3 -7.48 -14.93 -1.84
N CYS A 4 -6.29 -14.42 -2.15
CA CYS A 4 -5.34 -13.94 -1.14
C CYS A 4 -5.75 -12.55 -0.60
N TRP A 5 -6.33 -11.69 -1.43
CA TRP A 5 -6.84 -10.38 -1.05
C TRP A 5 -8.04 -9.97 -1.89
N VAL A 6 -8.88 -9.10 -1.33
CA VAL A 6 -10.07 -8.56 -1.99
C VAL A 6 -10.16 -7.06 -1.72
N TYR A 7 -10.39 -6.29 -2.77
CA TYR A 7 -10.70 -4.86 -2.68
C TYR A 7 -12.17 -4.66 -2.32
N VAL A 8 -12.42 -3.71 -1.43
CA VAL A 8 -13.76 -3.42 -0.94
C VAL A 8 -14.20 -2.07 -1.51
N GLN A 9 -15.30 -2.10 -2.27
CA GLN A 9 -15.92 -0.93 -2.90
C GLN A 9 -17.34 -0.71 -2.37
N ASP A 10 -17.52 -0.88 -1.06
CA ASP A 10 -18.82 -0.70 -0.38
C ASP A 10 -18.80 0.58 0.48
N ARG A 11 -19.78 1.45 0.26
CA ARG A 11 -19.91 2.74 0.98
C ARG A 11 -20.35 2.59 2.44
N ASN A 12 -20.81 1.42 2.86
CA ASN A 12 -21.29 1.13 4.21
C ASN A 12 -20.15 0.82 5.22
N VAL A 13 -18.93 0.72 4.72
CA VAL A 13 -17.70 0.40 5.46
C VAL A 13 -16.57 1.34 5.09
N LYS A 14 -15.52 1.39 5.91
CA LYS A 14 -14.29 2.15 5.66
C LYS A 14 -13.12 1.28 5.22
N LEU A 15 -13.23 -0.04 5.40
CA LEU A 15 -12.29 -1.02 4.90
C LEU A 15 -12.05 -0.84 3.40
N GLY A 16 -10.79 -0.69 2.99
CA GLY A 16 -10.43 -0.56 1.57
C GLY A 16 -10.00 -1.88 0.94
N ARG A 17 -9.34 -2.74 1.73
CA ARG A 17 -8.88 -4.07 1.32
C ARG A 17 -8.85 -5.00 2.52
N PHE A 18 -9.15 -6.27 2.29
CA PHE A 18 -8.79 -7.31 3.24
C PHE A 18 -8.00 -8.44 2.59
N GLN A 19 -7.30 -9.20 3.41
CA GLN A 19 -6.43 -10.30 3.01
C GLN A 19 -6.74 -11.55 3.84
N ILE A 20 -6.62 -12.73 3.22
CA ILE A 20 -6.71 -14.02 3.91
C ILE A 20 -5.30 -14.61 3.97
N TYR A 21 -4.66 -14.55 5.13
CA TYR A 21 -3.27 -15.01 5.28
C TYR A 21 -3.10 -16.52 5.11
N ASN A 22 -4.15 -17.31 5.39
CA ASN A 22 -4.17 -18.75 5.15
C ASN A 22 -3.89 -19.10 3.67
N ASN A 23 -4.29 -18.23 2.74
CA ASN A 23 -4.14 -18.47 1.30
C ASN A 23 -2.76 -18.05 0.78
N TRP A 24 -2.00 -17.25 1.55
CA TRP A 24 -0.64 -16.87 1.20
C TRP A 24 0.37 -17.99 1.52
N SER A 25 0.25 -18.62 2.69
CA SER A 25 1.10 -19.74 3.09
C SER A 25 0.56 -20.44 4.35
N PRO A 26 0.61 -21.79 4.42
CA PRO A 26 0.18 -22.53 5.61
C PRO A 26 1.03 -22.22 6.85
N TYR A 27 2.24 -21.68 6.68
CA TYR A 27 3.16 -21.35 7.79
C TYR A 27 2.91 -19.98 8.42
N MET A 28 2.00 -19.17 7.87
CA MET A 28 1.63 -17.89 8.47
C MET A 28 0.62 -18.03 9.60
N ILE A 29 -0.01 -19.20 9.74
CA ILE A 29 -1.08 -19.48 10.69
C ILE A 29 -0.70 -20.69 11.54
N LYS A 30 -0.91 -20.60 12.86
CA LYS A 30 -0.55 -21.67 13.79
C LYS A 30 -1.44 -22.90 13.65
N ASP A 31 -2.75 -22.70 13.48
CA ASP A 31 -3.77 -23.75 13.40
C ASP A 31 -4.60 -23.55 12.12
N LEU A 32 -4.08 -24.05 11.00
CA LEU A 32 -4.63 -23.83 9.67
C LEU A 32 -6.03 -24.44 9.48
N GLU A 33 -6.33 -25.54 10.18
CA GLU A 33 -7.58 -26.28 10.02
C GLU A 33 -8.75 -25.62 10.75
N HIS A 34 -8.47 -24.87 11.82
CA HIS A 34 -9.51 -24.33 12.71
C HIS A 34 -9.50 -22.80 12.82
N THR A 35 -8.48 -22.11 12.32
CA THR A 35 -8.36 -20.65 12.43
C THR A 35 -8.08 -19.98 11.10
N VAL A 36 -8.61 -18.76 10.96
CA VAL A 36 -8.35 -17.89 9.82
C VAL A 36 -7.84 -16.55 10.34
N TRP A 37 -6.74 -16.04 9.78
CA TRP A 37 -6.29 -14.68 10.06
C TRP A 37 -6.64 -13.78 8.90
N ILE A 38 -7.44 -12.75 9.17
CA ILE A 38 -7.87 -11.76 8.19
C ILE A 38 -7.12 -10.46 8.43
N GLY A 39 -6.37 -10.00 7.43
CA GLY A 39 -5.75 -8.68 7.43
C GLY A 39 -6.74 -7.64 6.93
N LEU A 40 -6.95 -6.56 7.70
CA LEU A 40 -7.84 -5.47 7.31
C LEU A 40 -7.03 -4.19 7.08
N GLU A 41 -7.26 -3.50 5.97
CA GLU A 41 -6.53 -2.28 5.62
C GLU A 41 -7.45 -1.07 5.48
N TYR A 42 -7.06 -0.02 6.20
CA TYR A 42 -7.78 1.26 6.26
C TYR A 42 -6.84 2.39 5.88
N PHE A 43 -7.35 3.33 5.09
CA PHE A 43 -6.66 4.57 4.79
C PHE A 43 -7.03 5.62 5.84
N VAL A 44 -6.03 6.14 6.53
CA VAL A 44 -6.19 7.07 7.65
C VAL A 44 -5.14 8.18 7.56
N ASN A 45 -5.46 9.35 8.09
CA ASN A 45 -4.56 10.49 8.19
C ASN A 45 -3.99 10.61 9.61
N GLU A 46 -2.72 11.00 9.73
CA GLU A 46 -2.14 11.27 11.05
C GLU A 46 -2.97 12.31 11.80
N GLY A 47 -3.40 11.95 13.02
CA GLY A 47 -4.20 12.81 13.88
C GLY A 47 -5.71 12.76 13.64
N ASP A 48 -6.21 12.01 12.67
CA ASP A 48 -7.65 11.80 12.52
C ASP A 48 -8.22 10.90 13.64
N ASN A 49 -9.55 10.74 13.64
CA ASN A 49 -10.23 9.92 14.65
C ASN A 49 -9.72 8.47 14.67
N PHE A 50 -9.57 7.86 13.49
CA PHE A 50 -9.16 6.47 13.34
C PHE A 50 -7.68 6.28 13.75
N TRP A 51 -6.82 7.24 13.41
CA TRP A 51 -5.41 7.27 13.80
C TRP A 51 -5.23 7.38 15.32
N ASN A 52 -6.13 8.05 16.02
CA ASN A 52 -6.03 8.25 17.47
C ASN A 52 -6.70 7.13 18.30
N MET A 53 -7.46 6.23 17.67
CA MET A 53 -8.08 5.09 18.37
C MET A 53 -7.03 4.12 18.92
N THR A 54 -7.35 3.52 20.06
CA THR A 54 -6.64 2.34 20.58
C THR A 54 -6.95 1.10 19.73
N GLU A 55 -6.09 0.08 19.80
CA GLU A 55 -6.31 -1.21 19.11
C GLU A 55 -7.68 -1.81 19.45
N LYS A 56 -8.08 -1.76 20.72
CA LYS A 56 -9.37 -2.26 21.19
C LYS A 56 -10.56 -1.50 20.61
N GLU A 57 -10.45 -0.19 20.43
CA GLU A 57 -11.50 0.63 19.82
C GLU A 57 -11.59 0.35 18.32
N PHE A 58 -10.44 0.31 17.65
CA PHE A 58 -10.36 0.09 16.21
C PHE A 58 -10.80 -1.33 15.84
N ALA A 59 -10.44 -2.33 16.64
CA ALA A 59 -10.88 -3.71 16.47
C ALA A 59 -12.41 -3.83 16.45
N LYS A 60 -13.13 -3.07 17.29
CA LYS A 60 -14.61 -3.09 17.28
C LYS A 60 -15.17 -2.58 15.94
N ILE A 61 -14.53 -1.58 15.34
CA ILE A 61 -14.90 -1.10 14.00
C ILE A 61 -14.66 -2.21 12.97
N GLY A 62 -13.46 -2.78 12.96
CA GLY A 62 -13.11 -3.86 12.02
C GLY A 62 -14.06 -5.07 12.12
N ILE A 63 -14.37 -5.52 13.34
CA ILE A 63 -15.31 -6.62 13.58
C ILE A 63 -16.72 -6.23 13.09
N SER A 64 -17.19 -5.02 13.38
CA SER A 64 -18.49 -4.56 12.90
C SER A 64 -18.56 -4.50 11.37
N GLU A 65 -17.49 -4.10 10.70
CA GLU A 65 -17.45 -4.03 9.23
C GLU A 65 -17.34 -5.42 8.59
N MET A 66 -16.56 -6.34 9.18
CA MET A 66 -16.53 -7.74 8.76
C MET A 66 -17.91 -8.40 8.85
N MET A 67 -18.68 -8.13 9.91
CA MET A 67 -20.06 -8.59 10.05
C MET A 67 -20.97 -8.04 8.93
N LYS A 68 -20.87 -6.73 8.62
CA LYS A 68 -21.65 -6.10 7.54
C LYS A 68 -21.34 -6.69 6.17
N LEU A 69 -20.08 -7.04 5.94
CA LEU A 69 -19.61 -7.65 4.70
C LEU A 69 -19.89 -9.16 4.63
N GLY A 70 -20.46 -9.76 5.68
CA GLY A 70 -20.72 -11.20 5.75
C GLY A 70 -19.45 -12.06 5.82
N LEU A 71 -18.34 -11.50 6.31
CA LEU A 71 -17.09 -12.23 6.49
C LEU A 71 -17.10 -13.10 7.76
N ILE A 72 -17.88 -12.68 8.77
CA ILE A 72 -18.14 -13.42 10.00
C ILE A 72 -19.60 -13.22 10.42
N ASP A 73 -20.15 -14.20 11.16
CA ASP A 73 -21.56 -14.19 11.59
C ASP A 73 -21.76 -13.84 13.07
N ASP A 74 -20.72 -13.95 13.90
CA ASP A 74 -20.77 -13.59 15.33
C ASP A 74 -19.43 -12.97 15.76
N PRO A 75 -19.40 -11.76 16.38
CA PRO A 75 -18.17 -11.18 16.89
C PRO A 75 -17.41 -12.06 17.89
N LYS A 76 -18.06 -13.03 18.54
CA LYS A 76 -17.43 -13.97 19.49
C LYS A 76 -16.50 -14.98 18.84
N VAL A 77 -16.54 -15.15 17.52
CA VAL A 77 -15.60 -16.03 16.80
C VAL A 77 -14.20 -15.44 16.67
N VAL A 78 -14.05 -14.14 16.97
CA VAL A 78 -12.76 -13.45 16.91
C VAL A 78 -11.92 -13.84 18.12
N LEU A 79 -10.83 -14.54 17.86
CA LEU A 79 -9.94 -15.08 18.90
C LEU A 79 -8.86 -14.08 19.33
N ASP A 80 -8.38 -13.27 18.40
CA ASP A 80 -7.28 -12.32 18.62
C ASP A 80 -7.37 -11.15 17.64
N VAL A 81 -6.73 -10.03 18.00
CA VAL A 81 -6.63 -8.83 17.18
C VAL A 81 -5.25 -8.20 17.31
N HIS A 82 -4.77 -7.60 16.23
CA HIS A 82 -3.54 -6.84 16.22
C HIS A 82 -3.65 -5.66 15.26
N MET A 83 -3.12 -4.51 15.65
CA MET A 83 -3.15 -3.28 14.88
C MET A 83 -1.74 -2.67 14.76
N GLU A 84 -1.34 -2.40 13.52
CA GLU A 84 -0.14 -1.64 13.21
C GLU A 84 -0.51 -0.33 12.50
N LYS A 85 0.17 0.75 12.91
CA LYS A 85 0.00 2.08 12.30
C LYS A 85 1.26 2.47 11.55
N VAL A 86 1.14 2.58 10.23
CA VAL A 86 2.28 2.87 9.35
C VAL A 86 2.22 4.31 8.87
N LYS A 87 3.14 5.16 9.37
CA LYS A 87 3.31 6.53 8.86
C LYS A 87 3.91 6.49 7.45
N LYS A 88 3.54 7.47 6.61
CA LYS A 88 4.08 7.62 5.24
C LYS A 88 3.92 6.33 4.40
N ALA A 89 2.80 5.63 4.55
CA ALA A 89 2.59 4.36 3.84
C ALA A 89 2.34 4.56 2.33
N TYR A 90 1.60 5.62 1.97
CA TYR A 90 1.22 5.92 0.60
C TYR A 90 1.75 7.30 0.19
N PRO A 91 2.65 7.38 -0.82
CA PRO A 91 2.93 8.61 -1.52
C PRO A 91 1.64 9.05 -2.21
N ALA A 92 1.14 10.21 -1.81
CA ALA A 92 -0.06 10.78 -2.38
C ALA A 92 0.34 11.94 -3.30
N TYR A 93 -0.31 11.99 -4.46
CA TYR A 93 0.01 12.90 -5.55
C TYR A 93 -1.08 13.98 -5.61
N PHE A 94 -0.97 14.95 -4.71
CA PHE A 94 -1.89 16.08 -4.60
C PHE A 94 -1.13 17.33 -4.14
N ASP A 95 -1.82 18.47 -4.07
CA ASP A 95 -1.27 19.78 -3.72
C ASP A 95 -0.06 20.14 -4.60
N THR A 96 1.13 20.29 -4.00
CA THR A 96 2.35 20.76 -4.66
C THR A 96 3.12 19.64 -5.37
N TYR A 97 2.47 18.52 -5.68
CA TYR A 97 3.12 17.41 -6.38
C TYR A 97 3.50 17.76 -7.82
N ASP A 98 2.81 18.72 -8.43
CA ASP A 98 3.15 19.29 -9.74
C ASP A 98 4.56 19.94 -9.78
N GLU A 99 5.07 20.36 -8.63
CA GLU A 99 6.42 20.93 -8.45
C GLU A 99 7.49 19.87 -8.09
N ILE A 100 7.18 18.57 -8.20
CA ILE A 100 8.11 17.50 -7.80
C ILE A 100 9.43 17.54 -8.59
N ASP A 101 9.40 17.93 -9.87
CA ASP A 101 10.59 18.03 -10.70
C ASP A 101 11.55 19.12 -10.19
N THR A 102 11.02 20.23 -9.66
CA THR A 102 11.80 21.28 -9.01
C THR A 102 12.55 20.73 -7.79
N LEU A 103 11.88 19.92 -6.97
CA LEU A 103 12.48 19.25 -5.81
C LEU A 103 13.53 18.22 -6.24
N ILE A 104 13.23 17.38 -7.25
CA ILE A 104 14.15 16.37 -7.79
C ILE A 104 15.43 17.04 -8.32
N ALA A 105 15.30 18.15 -9.06
CA ALA A 105 16.44 18.90 -9.57
C ALA A 105 17.34 19.42 -8.44
N TYR A 106 16.74 20.01 -7.39
CA TYR A 106 17.49 20.46 -6.21
C TYR A 106 18.19 19.31 -5.48
N LEU A 107 17.48 18.22 -5.19
CA LEU A 107 18.08 17.06 -4.50
C LEU A 107 19.20 16.41 -5.34
N SER A 108 19.03 16.40 -6.66
CA SER A 108 20.01 15.82 -7.59
C SER A 108 21.31 16.63 -7.66
N SER A 109 21.28 17.93 -7.34
CA SER A 109 22.50 18.76 -7.29
C SER A 109 23.39 18.47 -6.07
N ILE A 110 22.94 17.67 -5.09
CA ILE A 110 23.72 17.30 -3.91
C ILE A 110 24.53 16.04 -4.21
N ASP A 111 25.83 16.17 -4.43
CA ASP A 111 26.71 15.10 -4.95
C ASP A 111 26.63 13.74 -4.25
N ASN A 112 26.47 13.73 -2.93
CA ASN A 112 26.49 12.52 -2.10
C ASN A 112 25.10 12.10 -1.59
N LEU A 113 24.03 12.64 -2.16
CA LEU A 113 22.64 12.29 -1.82
C LEU A 113 22.00 11.42 -2.91
N TYR A 114 21.46 10.27 -2.50
CA TYR A 114 20.68 9.37 -3.35
C TYR A 114 19.30 9.12 -2.72
N CYS A 115 18.25 9.45 -3.46
CA CYS A 115 16.87 9.20 -3.09
C CYS A 115 16.41 7.86 -3.66
N VAL A 116 16.16 6.88 -2.80
CA VAL A 116 15.79 5.51 -3.19
C VAL A 116 14.51 5.06 -2.49
N GLY A 117 13.82 4.10 -3.10
CA GLY A 117 12.61 3.50 -2.57
C GLY A 117 11.38 4.42 -2.61
N ARG A 118 10.26 3.87 -2.14
CA ARG A 118 8.92 4.48 -2.19
C ARG A 118 8.86 5.92 -1.68
N ASN A 119 9.27 6.16 -0.43
CA ASN A 119 9.22 7.50 0.16
C ASN A 119 10.44 8.37 -0.14
N GLY A 120 11.61 7.76 -0.40
CA GLY A 120 12.79 8.53 -0.78
C GLY A 120 12.59 9.23 -2.13
N GLN A 121 11.85 8.60 -3.04
CA GLN A 121 11.47 9.18 -4.32
C GLN A 121 10.07 9.79 -4.36
N HIS A 122 9.32 9.71 -3.25
CA HIS A 122 7.89 10.04 -3.19
C HIS A 122 7.10 9.46 -4.37
N ARG A 123 7.32 8.16 -4.66
CA ARG A 123 6.70 7.43 -5.77
C ARG A 123 6.07 6.13 -5.28
N TYR A 124 4.87 5.85 -5.76
CA TYR A 124 4.11 4.62 -5.53
C TYR A 124 4.83 3.41 -6.14
N ASN A 125 5.83 2.92 -5.40
CA ASN A 125 6.67 1.80 -5.76
C ASN A 125 6.25 0.55 -4.98
N ASN A 126 6.32 -0.59 -5.66
CA ASN A 126 6.35 -1.90 -5.04
C ASN A 126 7.77 -2.21 -4.53
N ILE A 127 7.93 -3.37 -3.89
CA ILE A 127 9.20 -3.79 -3.26
C ILE A 127 10.31 -3.93 -4.31
N ASP A 128 10.02 -4.58 -5.43
CA ASP A 128 10.95 -4.77 -6.55
C ASP A 128 11.46 -3.45 -7.11
N HIS A 129 10.57 -2.49 -7.40
CA HIS A 129 10.96 -1.15 -7.84
C HIS A 129 11.85 -0.46 -6.79
N SER A 130 11.46 -0.55 -5.50
CA SER A 130 12.24 0.04 -4.42
C SER A 130 13.64 -0.57 -4.29
N MET A 131 13.80 -1.87 -4.51
CA MET A 131 15.10 -2.53 -4.56
C MET A 131 15.93 -2.08 -5.77
N VAL A 132 15.32 -2.00 -6.96
CA VAL A 132 16.00 -1.57 -8.19
C VAL A 132 16.57 -0.16 -8.05
N THR A 133 15.85 0.78 -7.43
CA THR A 133 16.39 2.13 -7.17
C THR A 133 17.68 2.10 -6.33
N SER A 134 17.78 1.15 -5.39
CA SER A 134 18.98 0.97 -4.58
C SER A 134 20.12 0.34 -5.39
N PHE A 135 19.84 -0.59 -6.30
CA PHE A 135 20.84 -1.15 -7.21
C PHE A 135 21.42 -0.09 -8.15
N GLU A 136 20.58 0.76 -8.73
CA GLU A 136 21.02 1.89 -9.56
C GLU A 136 21.89 2.87 -8.76
N ALA A 137 21.50 3.20 -7.52
CA ALA A 137 22.30 4.06 -6.65
C ALA A 137 23.68 3.46 -6.33
N VAL A 138 23.75 2.17 -5.99
CA VAL A 138 25.02 1.47 -5.74
C VAL A 138 25.88 1.41 -7.02
N GLY A 139 25.26 1.12 -8.17
CA GLY A 139 25.93 1.14 -9.46
C GLY A 139 26.59 2.50 -9.75
N ASN A 140 25.88 3.59 -9.50
CA ASN A 140 26.41 4.94 -9.67
C ASN A 140 27.60 5.23 -8.76
N ILE A 141 27.50 4.82 -7.49
CA ILE A 141 28.59 4.99 -6.51
C ILE A 141 29.84 4.24 -6.96
N LEU A 142 29.70 2.97 -7.36
CA LEU A 142 30.83 2.12 -7.76
C LEU A 142 31.48 2.60 -9.07
N SER A 143 30.69 3.11 -10.02
CA SER A 143 31.20 3.59 -11.31
C SER A 143 31.64 5.06 -11.28
N GLY A 144 31.42 5.78 -10.18
CA GLY A 144 31.63 7.23 -10.09
C GLY A 144 30.65 8.06 -10.93
N ARG A 145 29.50 7.50 -11.36
CA ARG A 145 28.48 8.25 -12.09
C ARG A 145 27.85 9.28 -11.16
N LYS A 146 27.86 10.54 -11.58
CA LYS A 146 27.25 11.66 -10.82
C LYS A 146 25.80 11.95 -11.22
N ASP A 147 25.47 11.69 -12.49
CA ASP A 147 24.09 11.78 -12.97
C ASP A 147 23.21 10.72 -12.29
N LYS A 148 22.06 11.14 -11.75
CA LYS A 148 21.13 10.30 -10.98
C LYS A 148 19.83 9.99 -11.73
N SER A 149 19.76 10.35 -13.02
CA SER A 149 18.56 10.13 -13.85
C SER A 149 18.11 8.67 -13.85
N ASN A 150 19.04 7.71 -13.90
CA ASN A 150 18.76 6.28 -13.85
C ASN A 150 18.05 5.86 -12.56
N VAL A 151 18.43 6.44 -11.42
CA VAL A 151 17.78 6.17 -10.12
C VAL A 151 16.34 6.72 -10.14
N TRP A 152 16.15 7.96 -10.60
CA TRP A 152 14.85 8.64 -10.65
C TRP A 152 13.89 8.11 -11.74
N ASN A 153 14.39 7.38 -12.73
CA ASN A 153 13.58 6.81 -13.83
C ASN A 153 13.16 5.35 -13.60
N VAL A 154 13.48 4.76 -12.44
CA VAL A 154 12.91 3.44 -12.10
C VAL A 154 11.39 3.56 -11.97
N ASN A 155 10.64 2.70 -12.68
CA ASN A 155 9.18 2.66 -12.65
C ASN A 155 8.48 3.90 -13.27
N THR A 156 9.12 4.63 -14.19
CA THR A 156 8.48 5.77 -14.91
C THR A 156 7.95 5.44 -16.30
N GLU A 157 8.43 4.38 -16.95
CA GLU A 157 8.09 4.06 -18.34
C GLU A 157 6.77 3.28 -18.52
N LYS A 158 6.10 2.93 -17.42
CA LYS A 158 4.77 2.30 -17.46
C LYS A 158 3.74 3.31 -17.01
N GLU A 159 3.35 4.21 -17.92
CA GLU A 159 1.96 4.67 -17.91
C GLU A 159 1.10 3.42 -17.80
N TYR A 160 0.32 3.36 -16.72
CA TYR A 160 -0.58 2.25 -16.45
C TYR A 160 -1.46 2.02 -17.69
N HIS A 161 -1.34 0.85 -18.32
CA HIS A 161 -2.26 0.36 -19.34
C HIS A 161 -3.62 -0.01 -18.72
N GLU A 162 -4.30 0.95 -18.12
CA GLU A 162 -5.75 0.92 -17.95
C GLU A 162 -6.32 2.06 -18.79
N GLU A 163 -6.14 1.97 -20.11
CA GLU A 163 -7.06 2.65 -21.02
C GLU A 163 -8.44 2.07 -20.73
N ALA A 164 -9.34 2.92 -20.23
CA ALA A 164 -10.75 2.59 -20.16
C ALA A 164 -11.22 2.33 -21.59
N GLU A 165 -11.32 1.05 -21.98
CA GLU A 165 -12.14 0.65 -23.12
C GLU A 165 -13.53 1.24 -22.88
N LYS A 166 -13.90 2.22 -23.69
CA LYS A 166 -15.26 2.73 -23.75
C LYS A 166 -16.14 1.55 -24.17
N ASN A 167 -16.72 0.87 -23.19
CA ASN A 167 -17.85 -0.02 -23.42
C ASN A 167 -18.96 0.81 -24.08
N GLN A 168 -19.11 0.65 -25.39
CA GLN A 168 -20.33 1.01 -26.09
C GLN A 168 -21.40 0.08 -25.55
N ALA A 169 -22.29 0.63 -24.73
CA ALA A 169 -23.51 -0.07 -24.37
C ALA A 169 -24.37 -0.19 -25.63
N GLU A 170 -24.50 -1.41 -26.16
CA GLU A 170 -25.59 -1.75 -27.06
C GLU A 170 -26.90 -1.61 -26.30
N VAL A 171 -27.79 -0.80 -26.85
CA VAL A 171 -29.18 -0.66 -26.45
C VAL A 171 -29.96 -1.69 -27.24
N ASP A 172 -30.51 -2.68 -26.55
CA ASP A 172 -31.70 -3.43 -26.96
C ASP A 172 -32.76 -3.33 -25.85
#